data_AF-A0A8T3BC34-F1
#
_entry.id   AF-A0A8T3BC34-F1
#
_cell.length_a   1.000
_cell.length_b   1.000
_cell.length_c   1.000
_cell.angle_alpha   90.00
_cell.angle_beta   90.00
_cell.angle_gamma   90.00
#
_symmetry.space_group_name_H-M   'P 1'
#
loop_
_entity.id
_entity.type
_entity.pdbx_description
1 polymer ?
#
loop_
_entity_poly.entity_id
_entity_poly.type
_entity_poly.pdbx_seq_one_letter_code
_entity_poly.pdbx_strand_id
1 'polypeptide(L)'
;MGQDQCPRGCNSVEDGNHVAAGCGKLKEVLGILNSWGFFIPLMNSLDECCKWLNGKNKWLVNLYYNIVYLSWKARNVWVHDNKISSPSVIASDAVVLAAALKNSACINSGIGNANQPVWLLNSWHPPPPDWIKVKNNAALFKSYTAGVGGVFRYCKGRFLMGFGLSYTHWDAAELELQAILSIKSMLRNWMFDYKGLIIEGDNRNVINHIKKAVGIITS
;
A
#
# COMPACT_ATOMS: atom_id res chain seq x y z
N MET A 1 22.52 4.94 17.63
CA MET A 1 21.25 5.68 17.66
C MET A 1 20.96 6.17 16.24
N GLY A 2 20.16 5.45 15.46
CA GLY A 2 19.80 5.83 14.08
C GLY A 2 18.32 6.16 14.04
N GLN A 3 17.99 7.42 13.79
CA GLN A 3 16.64 7.97 13.94
C GLN A 3 15.70 7.44 12.83
N ASP A 4 14.46 7.09 13.17
CA ASP A 4 13.35 6.76 12.25
C ASP A 4 12.87 8.01 11.49
N GLN A 5 13.81 8.77 10.93
CA GLN A 5 13.59 10.03 10.27
C GLN A 5 13.31 9.85 8.79
N CYS A 6 12.54 10.78 8.24
CA CYS A 6 12.28 10.84 6.82
C CYS A 6 13.57 10.83 5.99
N PRO A 7 13.76 9.83 5.10
CA PRO A 7 14.99 9.67 4.30
C PRO A 7 15.14 10.75 3.23
N ARG A 8 14.15 11.63 3.08
CA ARG A 8 14.15 12.79 2.19
C ARG A 8 14.54 14.10 2.90
N GLY A 9 15.05 14.02 4.14
CA GLY A 9 15.63 15.16 4.85
C GLY A 9 14.61 16.11 5.48
N CYS A 10 13.41 15.62 5.82
CA CYS A 10 12.39 16.48 6.45
C CYS A 10 12.57 16.69 7.97
N ASN A 11 13.64 16.14 8.58
CA ASN A 11 13.93 16.23 10.02
C ASN A 11 12.71 15.89 10.93
N SER A 12 11.86 14.99 10.47
CA SER A 12 10.66 14.53 11.18
C SER A 12 10.62 13.02 11.17
N VAL A 13 9.94 12.42 12.15
CA VAL A 13 9.71 10.97 12.21
C VAL A 13 8.92 10.54 10.98
N GLU A 14 9.34 9.46 10.33
CA GLU A 14 8.67 8.91 9.17
C GLU A 14 7.53 7.98 9.58
N ASP A 15 6.43 8.57 10.04
CA ASP A 15 5.19 7.87 10.33
C ASP A 15 4.17 8.02 9.20
N GLY A 16 2.99 7.39 9.36
CA GLY A 16 1.91 7.48 8.38
C GLY A 16 1.40 8.91 8.15
N ASN A 17 1.41 9.76 9.18
CA ASN A 17 1.03 11.18 9.07
C ASN A 17 2.03 11.94 8.20
N HIS A 18 3.32 11.72 8.42
CA HIS A 18 4.38 12.34 7.64
C HIS A 18 4.32 11.89 6.18
N VAL A 19 4.22 10.58 5.92
CA VAL A 19 4.18 10.05 4.55
C VAL A 19 2.94 10.53 3.78
N ALA A 20 1.79 10.60 4.44
CA ALA A 20 0.52 10.94 3.77
C ALA A 20 0.22 12.44 3.69
N ALA A 21 0.78 13.28 4.56
CA ALA A 21 0.47 14.71 4.60
C ALA A 21 1.70 15.59 4.87
N GLY A 22 2.52 15.23 5.87
CA GLY A 22 3.58 16.10 6.39
C GLY A 22 4.84 16.23 5.51
N CYS A 23 5.09 15.31 4.59
CA CYS A 23 6.36 15.22 3.85
C CYS A 23 6.59 16.44 2.95
N GLY A 24 7.77 17.06 3.05
CA GLY A 24 8.15 18.20 2.20
C GLY A 24 8.10 17.88 0.70
N LYS A 25 8.55 16.68 0.30
CA LYS A 25 8.47 16.23 -1.10
C LYS A 25 7.04 16.01 -1.59
N LEU A 26 6.13 15.57 -0.72
CA LEU A 26 4.71 15.51 -1.06
C LEU A 26 4.14 16.91 -1.29
N LYS A 27 4.50 17.87 -0.42
CA LYS A 27 4.07 19.27 -0.54
C LYS A 27 4.59 19.95 -1.81
N GLU A 28 5.80 19.62 -2.27
CA GLU A 28 6.31 20.07 -3.58
C GLU A 28 5.40 19.61 -4.73
N VAL A 29 4.99 18.33 -4.74
CA VAL A 29 4.07 17.78 -5.75
C VAL A 29 2.70 18.48 -5.70
N LEU A 30 2.17 18.68 -4.49
CA LEU A 30 0.92 19.43 -4.29
C LEU A 30 1.02 20.88 -4.77
N GLY A 31 2.16 21.54 -4.52
CA GLY A 31 2.44 22.89 -5.00
C GLY A 31 2.41 22.99 -6.52
N ILE A 32 3.00 22.01 -7.22
CA ILE A 32 2.96 21.93 -8.69
C ILE A 32 1.52 21.77 -9.18
N LEU A 33 0.75 20.84 -8.60
CA LEU A 33 -0.65 20.66 -8.98
C LEU A 33 -1.49 21.91 -8.71
N ASN A 34 -1.22 22.63 -7.63
CA ASN A 34 -1.91 23.89 -7.35
C ASN A 34 -1.55 24.98 -8.37
N SER A 35 -0.32 25.00 -8.87
CA SER A 35 0.06 25.87 -9.99
C SER A 35 -0.67 25.52 -11.30
N TRP A 36 -1.17 24.28 -11.42
CA TRP A 36 -2.02 23.84 -12.54
C TRP A 36 -3.53 24.03 -12.27
N GLY A 37 -3.91 24.62 -11.13
CA GLY A 37 -5.30 24.98 -10.81
C GLY A 37 -6.12 23.92 -10.06
N PHE A 38 -5.49 22.96 -9.38
CA PHE A 38 -6.23 21.91 -8.65
C PHE A 38 -6.67 22.32 -7.22
N PHE A 39 -6.07 23.37 -6.64
CA PHE A 39 -6.41 23.94 -5.32
C PHE A 39 -6.54 22.91 -4.17
N ILE A 40 -5.59 21.98 -4.08
CA ILE A 40 -5.46 21.00 -2.99
C ILE A 40 -4.72 21.64 -1.81
N PRO A 41 -5.26 21.68 -0.59
CA PRO A 41 -4.59 22.28 0.55
C PRO A 41 -3.34 21.50 0.95
N LEU A 42 -2.34 22.21 1.46
CA LEU A 42 -1.19 21.61 2.12
C LEU A 42 -1.60 21.23 3.54
N MET A 43 -1.69 19.94 3.81
CA MET A 43 -2.12 19.40 5.10
C MET A 43 -0.90 18.87 5.86
N ASN A 44 -1.03 18.77 7.19
CA ASN A 44 0.07 18.29 8.06
C ASN A 44 -0.26 16.98 8.78
N SER A 45 -1.51 16.52 8.72
CA SER A 45 -1.96 15.30 9.39
C SER A 45 -2.94 14.49 8.53
N LEU A 46 -3.05 13.19 8.84
CA LEU A 46 -4.08 12.32 8.25
C LEU A 46 -5.50 12.78 8.62
N ASP A 47 -5.70 13.35 9.82
CA ASP A 47 -7.02 13.85 10.24
C ASP A 47 -7.48 15.03 9.37
N GLU A 48 -6.61 16.01 9.12
CA GLU A 48 -6.87 17.10 8.18
C GLU A 48 -7.17 16.57 6.78
N CYS A 49 -6.40 15.58 6.33
CA CYS A 49 -6.60 14.90 5.06
C CYS A 49 -7.99 14.26 4.96
N CYS A 50 -8.38 13.45 5.95
CA CYS A 50 -9.68 12.80 5.99
C CYS A 50 -10.82 13.82 6.03
N LYS A 51 -10.69 14.88 6.83
CA LYS A 51 -11.69 15.97 6.90
C LYS A 51 -11.85 16.68 5.57
N TRP A 52 -10.74 16.99 4.88
CA TRP A 52 -10.80 17.67 3.60
C TRP A 52 -11.33 16.77 2.48
N LEU A 53 -10.96 15.49 2.46
CA LEU A 53 -11.44 14.52 1.48
C LEU A 53 -12.92 14.19 1.66
N ASN A 54 -13.44 14.31 2.88
CA ASN A 54 -14.86 14.11 3.16
C ASN A 54 -15.72 15.09 2.35
N GLY A 55 -16.70 14.57 1.61
CA GLY A 55 -17.56 15.37 0.74
C GLY A 55 -16.94 15.83 -0.59
N LYS A 56 -15.70 15.43 -0.92
CA LYS A 56 -15.12 15.69 -2.25
C LYS A 56 -15.60 14.68 -3.29
N ASN A 57 -15.54 15.07 -4.56
CA ASN A 57 -15.86 14.16 -5.64
C ASN A 57 -14.82 13.03 -5.76
N LYS A 58 -15.24 11.85 -6.25
CA LYS A 58 -14.39 10.65 -6.37
C LYS A 58 -13.09 10.91 -7.12
N TRP A 59 -13.10 11.80 -8.12
CA TRP A 59 -11.90 12.07 -8.91
C TRP A 59 -10.85 12.80 -8.09
N LEU A 60 -11.23 13.79 -7.29
CA LEU A 60 -10.30 14.54 -6.44
C LEU A 60 -9.74 13.64 -5.32
N VAL A 61 -10.60 12.77 -4.77
CA VAL A 61 -10.19 11.75 -3.79
C VAL A 61 -9.17 10.79 -4.40
N ASN A 62 -9.44 10.28 -5.61
CA ASN A 62 -8.50 9.40 -6.32
C ASN A 62 -7.20 10.09 -6.67
N LEU A 63 -7.26 11.35 -7.12
CA LEU A 63 -6.07 12.15 -7.41
C LEU A 63 -5.19 12.26 -6.17
N TYR A 64 -5.77 12.62 -5.02
CA TYR A 64 -5.02 12.71 -3.78
C TYR A 64 -4.35 11.39 -3.38
N TYR A 65 -5.08 10.27 -3.43
CA TYR A 65 -4.51 8.96 -3.14
C TYR A 65 -3.37 8.58 -4.11
N ASN A 66 -3.50 8.90 -5.40
CA ASN A 66 -2.44 8.67 -6.37
C ASN A 66 -1.20 9.53 -6.08
N ILE A 67 -1.37 10.79 -5.67
CA ILE A 67 -0.26 11.67 -5.27
C ILE A 67 0.50 11.07 -4.10
N VAL A 68 -0.21 10.63 -3.04
CA VAL A 68 0.42 10.01 -1.86
C VAL A 68 1.14 8.72 -2.25
N TYR A 69 0.46 7.84 -3.00
CA TYR A 69 1.04 6.57 -3.45
C TYR A 69 2.30 6.76 -4.31
N LEU A 70 2.26 7.61 -5.33
CA LEU A 70 3.40 7.85 -6.20
C LEU A 70 4.54 8.57 -5.47
N SER A 71 4.20 9.48 -4.54
CA SER A 71 5.18 10.11 -3.66
C SER A 71 5.90 9.08 -2.79
N TRP A 72 5.17 8.12 -2.23
CA TRP A 72 5.74 7.00 -1.47
C TRP A 72 6.55 6.04 -2.35
N LYS A 73 6.06 5.70 -3.55
CA LYS A 73 6.80 4.87 -4.52
C LYS A 73 8.14 5.50 -4.88
N ALA A 74 8.14 6.80 -5.20
CA ALA A 74 9.36 7.55 -5.45
C ALA A 74 10.29 7.60 -4.22
N ARG A 75 9.76 7.51 -3.00
CA ARG A 75 10.57 7.47 -1.77
C ARG A 75 11.30 6.14 -1.70
N ASN A 76 10.61 5.03 -2.00
CA ASN A 76 11.24 3.72 -1.98
C ASN A 76 12.31 3.58 -3.05
N VAL A 77 12.06 4.10 -4.25
CA VAL A 77 13.07 4.17 -5.31
C VAL A 77 14.30 4.97 -4.87
N TRP A 78 14.12 6.07 -4.14
CA TRP A 78 15.22 6.80 -3.54
C TRP A 78 15.99 5.97 -2.50
N VAL A 79 15.27 5.34 -1.56
CA VAL A 79 15.89 4.57 -0.46
C VAL A 79 16.64 3.33 -0.96
N HIS A 80 16.13 2.64 -1.97
CA HIS A 80 16.68 1.35 -2.42
C HIS A 80 17.57 1.47 -3.66
N ASP A 81 17.27 2.39 -4.57
CA ASP A 81 18.01 2.53 -5.84
C ASP A 81 18.82 3.82 -5.92
N ASN A 82 18.76 4.68 -4.91
CA ASN A 82 19.38 6.01 -4.88
C ASN A 82 18.99 6.90 -6.09
N LYS A 83 17.78 6.69 -6.62
CA LYS A 83 17.25 7.40 -7.79
C LYS A 83 16.26 8.47 -7.37
N ILE A 84 16.48 9.69 -7.86
CA ILE A 84 15.60 10.83 -7.59
C ILE A 84 14.49 10.88 -8.64
N SER A 85 13.23 10.94 -8.19
CA SER A 85 12.09 11.20 -9.06
C SER A 85 11.74 12.68 -9.09
N SER A 86 11.42 13.21 -10.27
CA SER A 86 10.97 14.60 -10.41
C SER A 86 9.55 14.78 -9.82
N PRO A 87 9.32 15.79 -8.95
CA PRO A 87 7.99 16.11 -8.45
C PRO A 87 6.96 16.41 -9.56
N SER A 88 7.38 16.99 -10.68
CA SER A 88 6.49 17.27 -11.82
C SER A 88 6.03 16.01 -12.53
N VAL A 89 6.90 14.99 -12.63
CA VAL A 89 6.55 13.68 -13.19
C VAL A 89 5.54 12.98 -12.28
N ILE A 90 5.78 13.00 -10.96
CA ILE A 90 4.83 12.45 -9.97
C ILE A 90 3.46 13.14 -10.08
N ALA A 91 3.44 14.47 -10.19
CA ALA A 91 2.20 15.24 -10.37
C ALA A 91 1.45 14.84 -11.65
N SER A 92 2.17 14.75 -12.78
CA SER A 92 1.60 14.38 -14.07
C SER A 92 1.01 12.96 -14.05
N ASP A 93 1.79 11.99 -13.55
CA ASP A 93 1.37 10.59 -13.42
C ASP A 93 0.12 10.46 -12.53
N ALA A 94 0.05 11.23 -11.43
CA ALA A 94 -1.12 11.20 -10.54
C ALA A 94 -2.40 11.67 -11.26
N VAL A 95 -2.31 12.71 -12.08
CA VAL A 95 -3.43 13.22 -12.90
C VAL A 95 -3.84 12.19 -13.95
N VAL A 96 -2.87 11.59 -14.65
CA VAL A 96 -3.12 10.54 -15.65
C VAL A 96 -3.83 9.35 -15.01
N LEU A 97 -3.35 8.86 -13.86
CA LEU A 97 -3.98 7.75 -13.13
C LEU A 97 -5.40 8.10 -12.64
N ALA A 98 -5.61 9.32 -12.15
CA ALA A 98 -6.93 9.78 -11.70
C ALA A 98 -7.93 9.90 -12.87
N ALA A 99 -7.46 10.31 -14.04
CA ALA A 99 -8.27 10.41 -15.26
C ALA A 99 -8.59 9.05 -15.89
N ALA A 100 -7.63 8.11 -15.89
CA ALA A 100 -7.81 6.77 -16.45
C ALA A 100 -8.98 5.99 -15.80
N LEU A 101 -9.27 6.24 -14.51
CA LEU A 101 -10.41 5.64 -13.82
C LEU A 101 -11.78 6.13 -14.31
N LYS A 102 -11.86 7.28 -15.00
CA LYS A 102 -13.12 7.73 -15.66
C LYS A 102 -13.35 7.02 -16.99
N ASN A 103 -12.29 6.72 -17.74
CA ASN A 103 -12.36 6.09 -19.06
C ASN A 103 -12.19 4.57 -18.96
N SER A 104 -13.11 3.88 -18.28
CA SER A 104 -13.16 2.40 -18.31
C SER A 104 -13.33 1.81 -19.72
N ALA A 105 -13.63 2.63 -20.74
CA ALA A 105 -13.68 2.23 -22.14
C ALA A 105 -12.30 2.04 -22.80
N CYS A 106 -11.22 2.70 -22.35
CA CYS A 106 -9.90 2.58 -22.97
C CYS A 106 -8.96 1.54 -22.31
N ILE A 107 -9.46 0.79 -21.31
CA ILE A 107 -8.74 -0.32 -20.65
C ILE A 107 -9.19 -1.68 -21.20
N ASN A 108 -9.98 -1.70 -22.28
CA ASN A 108 -10.32 -2.93 -22.99
C ASN A 108 -9.20 -3.32 -23.97
N SER A 109 -8.02 -3.69 -23.47
CA SER A 109 -7.13 -4.60 -24.19
C SER A 109 -7.04 -5.93 -23.44
N GLY A 110 -8.02 -6.80 -23.69
CA GLY A 110 -7.82 -8.24 -23.80
C GLY A 110 -7.21 -9.06 -22.66
N ILE A 111 -6.98 -8.51 -21.45
CA ILE A 111 -6.52 -9.30 -20.30
C ILE A 111 -7.51 -9.08 -19.15
N GLY A 112 -8.32 -10.11 -18.91
CA GLY A 112 -9.39 -10.07 -17.91
C GLY A 112 -8.90 -9.79 -16.49
N ASN A 113 -9.60 -8.85 -15.85
CA ASN A 113 -9.91 -8.81 -14.41
C ASN A 113 -8.79 -8.62 -13.39
N ALA A 114 -7.91 -7.65 -13.62
CA ALA A 114 -7.41 -6.82 -12.52
C ALA A 114 -7.58 -5.35 -12.90
N ASN A 115 -8.17 -4.54 -12.01
CA ASN A 115 -8.20 -3.08 -12.15
C ASN A 115 -6.79 -2.47 -11.95
N GLN A 116 -5.77 -3.06 -12.58
CA GLN A 116 -4.42 -2.54 -12.59
C GLN A 116 -4.22 -1.81 -13.92
N PRO A 117 -3.83 -0.52 -13.90
CA PRO A 117 -3.40 0.13 -15.13
C PRO A 117 -2.27 -0.67 -15.78
N VAL A 118 -2.30 -0.79 -17.11
CA VAL A 118 -1.38 -1.59 -17.95
C VAL A 118 0.10 -1.32 -17.65
N TRP A 119 0.41 -0.15 -17.09
CA TRP A 119 1.74 0.32 -16.69
C TRP A 119 2.24 -0.30 -15.37
N LEU A 120 1.41 -1.08 -14.67
CA LEU A 120 1.73 -1.86 -13.47
C LEU A 120 1.64 -3.35 -13.79
N LEU A 121 2.39 -3.83 -14.79
CA LEU A 121 2.66 -5.26 -14.97
C LEU A 121 3.45 -5.79 -13.75
N ASN A 122 2.76 -5.94 -12.64
CA ASN A 122 3.24 -6.67 -11.48
C ASN A 122 3.04 -8.16 -11.77
N SER A 123 3.98 -8.98 -11.32
CA SER A 123 3.91 -10.45 -11.23
C SER A 123 2.77 -10.97 -10.33
N TRP A 124 1.83 -10.12 -9.94
CA TRP A 124 0.75 -10.49 -9.04
C TRP A 124 -0.50 -10.94 -9.78
N HIS A 125 -0.90 -12.17 -9.51
CA HIS A 125 -2.12 -12.75 -10.05
C HIS A 125 -3.23 -12.79 -8.98
N PRO A 126 -4.49 -12.49 -9.33
CA PRO A 126 -5.61 -12.68 -8.41
C PRO A 126 -5.77 -14.17 -8.04
N PRO A 127 -6.42 -14.49 -6.91
CA PRO A 127 -6.72 -15.88 -6.55
C PRO A 127 -7.75 -16.50 -7.51
N PRO A 128 -7.85 -17.85 -7.55
CA PRO A 128 -8.93 -18.55 -8.24
C PRO A 128 -10.33 -18.10 -7.77
N PRO A 129 -11.40 -18.36 -8.55
CA PRO A 129 -12.78 -18.10 -8.13
C PRO A 129 -13.12 -18.71 -6.77
N ASP A 130 -13.85 -17.96 -5.95
CA ASP A 130 -14.24 -18.32 -4.58
C ASP A 130 -13.09 -18.52 -3.59
N TRP A 131 -11.88 -18.04 -3.90
CA TRP A 131 -10.78 -17.95 -2.95
C TRP A 131 -10.50 -16.50 -2.56
N ILE A 132 -10.05 -16.32 -1.32
CA ILE A 132 -9.51 -15.04 -0.84
C ILE A 132 -7.99 -15.14 -0.82
N LYS A 133 -7.30 -14.09 -1.26
CA LYS A 133 -5.84 -13.99 -1.17
C LYS A 133 -5.47 -12.88 -0.19
N VAL A 134 -4.58 -13.19 0.74
CA VAL A 134 -4.01 -12.26 1.71
C VAL A 134 -2.54 -12.09 1.39
N LYS A 135 -2.12 -10.85 1.18
CA LYS A 135 -0.71 -10.50 1.24
C LYS A 135 -0.40 -9.95 2.60
N ASN A 136 0.55 -10.56 3.29
CA ASN A 136 1.07 -10.05 4.55
C ASN A 136 2.49 -9.51 4.38
N ASN A 137 2.83 -8.58 5.25
CA ASN A 137 4.17 -8.04 5.36
C ASN A 137 4.41 -7.55 6.78
N ALA A 138 5.64 -7.68 7.24
CA ALA A 138 6.12 -7.07 8.46
C ALA A 138 7.13 -5.96 8.16
N ALA A 139 7.22 -5.00 9.07
CA ALA A 139 8.20 -3.93 9.03
C ALA A 139 8.78 -3.76 10.43
N LEU A 140 10.10 -3.87 10.54
CA LEU A 140 10.85 -3.65 11.77
C LEU A 140 11.66 -2.36 11.65
N PHE A 141 11.42 -1.43 12.56
CA PHE A 141 12.16 -0.18 12.67
C PHE A 141 13.37 -0.34 13.59
N LYS A 142 14.36 0.55 13.47
CA LYS A 142 15.57 0.53 14.31
C LYS A 142 15.28 0.86 15.77
N SER A 143 14.13 1.49 16.04
CA SER A 143 13.61 1.75 17.39
C SER A 143 13.02 0.53 18.09
N TYR A 144 13.07 -0.66 17.47
CA TYR A 144 12.34 -1.87 17.89
C TYR A 144 10.81 -1.75 17.77
N THR A 145 10.31 -0.61 17.28
CA THR A 145 8.92 -0.51 16.85
C THR A 145 8.72 -1.41 15.64
N ALA A 146 7.61 -2.11 15.61
CA ALA A 146 7.29 -3.07 14.58
C ALA A 146 5.85 -2.89 14.12
N GLY A 147 5.62 -3.07 12.83
CA GLY A 147 4.29 -3.11 12.25
C GLY A 147 4.10 -4.39 11.46
N VAL A 148 2.95 -5.03 11.58
CA VAL A 148 2.52 -6.07 10.65
C VAL A 148 1.25 -5.60 9.97
N GLY A 149 1.08 -5.99 8.72
CA GLY A 149 -0.15 -5.67 8.01
C GLY A 149 -0.47 -6.71 6.97
N GLY A 150 -1.72 -6.69 6.54
CA GLY A 150 -2.18 -7.55 5.47
C GLY A 150 -3.34 -6.98 4.68
N VAL A 151 -3.43 -7.38 3.42
CA VAL A 151 -4.47 -6.95 2.48
C VAL A 151 -5.16 -8.17 1.88
N PHE A 152 -6.47 -8.26 2.12
CA PHE A 152 -7.35 -9.30 1.59
C PHE A 152 -7.96 -8.85 0.27
N ARG A 153 -7.92 -9.73 -0.73
CA ARG A 153 -8.49 -9.51 -2.07
C ARG A 153 -9.25 -10.74 -2.55
N TYR A 154 -10.30 -10.51 -3.34
CA TYR A 154 -11.06 -11.59 -3.98
C TYR A 154 -10.57 -11.89 -5.41
N CYS A 155 -11.17 -12.87 -6.07
CA CYS A 155 -10.80 -13.39 -7.40
C CYS A 155 -10.76 -12.38 -8.57
N LYS A 156 -11.39 -11.19 -8.48
CA LYS A 156 -11.20 -10.10 -9.47
C LYS A 156 -10.15 -9.07 -9.03
N GLY A 157 -9.32 -9.42 -8.06
CA GLY A 157 -8.26 -8.59 -7.51
C GLY A 157 -8.71 -7.36 -6.71
N ARG A 158 -10.00 -7.19 -6.43
CA ARG A 158 -10.47 -6.04 -5.64
C ARG A 158 -10.23 -6.27 -4.16
N PHE A 159 -9.97 -5.15 -3.48
CA PHE A 159 -9.84 -5.07 -2.04
C PHE A 159 -11.11 -5.52 -1.33
N LEU A 160 -10.95 -6.37 -0.31
CA LEU A 160 -12.03 -6.77 0.60
C LEU A 160 -11.85 -6.08 1.96
N MET A 161 -10.67 -6.26 2.56
CA MET A 161 -10.31 -5.64 3.83
C MET A 161 -8.79 -5.58 3.97
N GLY A 162 -8.32 -4.78 4.92
CA GLY A 162 -6.92 -4.73 5.32
C GLY A 162 -6.80 -4.54 6.81
N PHE A 163 -5.65 -4.88 7.36
CA PHE A 163 -5.33 -4.68 8.77
C PHE A 163 -3.89 -4.20 8.93
N GLY A 164 -3.65 -3.54 10.05
CA GLY A 164 -2.33 -3.15 10.53
C GLY A 164 -2.30 -3.26 12.05
N LEU A 165 -1.28 -3.90 12.60
CA LEU A 165 -1.06 -4.05 14.04
C LEU A 165 0.35 -3.56 14.37
N SER A 166 0.49 -2.91 15.52
CA SER A 166 1.78 -2.40 16.02
C SER A 166 2.29 -3.29 17.15
N TYR A 167 3.59 -3.52 17.17
CA TYR A 167 4.30 -4.35 18.13
C TYR A 167 5.61 -3.70 18.54
N THR A 168 6.23 -4.22 19.60
CA THR A 168 7.65 -4.02 19.89
C THR A 168 8.34 -5.35 19.67
N HIS A 169 9.36 -5.38 18.80
CA HIS A 169 10.03 -6.61 18.40
C HIS A 169 11.50 -6.34 18.04
N TRP A 170 12.33 -7.37 18.03
CA TRP A 170 13.75 -7.26 17.63
C TRP A 170 14.14 -8.18 16.47
N ASP A 171 13.31 -9.18 16.15
CA ASP A 171 13.54 -10.13 15.07
C ASP A 171 12.51 -9.96 13.94
N ALA A 172 12.98 -9.79 12.70
CA ALA A 172 12.12 -9.59 11.55
C ALA A 172 11.42 -10.87 11.07
N ALA A 173 12.04 -12.04 11.23
CA ALA A 173 11.46 -13.31 10.81
C ALA A 173 10.31 -13.74 11.73
N GLU A 174 10.46 -13.55 13.03
CA GLU A 174 9.39 -13.77 14.00
C GLU A 174 8.23 -12.78 13.78
N LEU A 175 8.53 -11.55 13.38
CA LEU A 175 7.51 -10.56 13.06
C LEU A 175 6.71 -10.94 11.79
N GLU A 176 7.36 -11.53 10.78
CA GLU A 176 6.67 -12.11 9.62
C GLU A 176 5.77 -13.30 10.01
N LEU A 177 6.23 -14.16 10.92
CA LEU A 177 5.38 -15.23 11.48
C LEU A 177 4.19 -14.63 12.22
N GLN A 178 4.41 -13.62 13.05
CA GLN A 178 3.38 -12.89 13.79
C GLN A 178 2.35 -12.25 12.85
N ALA A 179 2.79 -11.71 11.70
CA ALA A 179 1.88 -11.18 10.68
C ALA A 179 0.90 -12.25 10.21
N ILE A 180 1.41 -13.45 9.87
CA ILE A 180 0.59 -14.58 9.41
C ILE A 180 -0.35 -15.07 10.53
N LEU A 181 0.15 -15.21 11.76
CA LEU A 181 -0.67 -15.62 12.90
C LEU A 181 -1.81 -14.64 13.20
N SER A 182 -1.57 -13.34 12.97
CA SER A 182 -2.58 -12.29 13.17
C SER A 182 -3.81 -12.46 12.26
N ILE A 183 -3.68 -13.12 11.10
CA ILE A 183 -4.80 -13.39 10.19
C ILE A 183 -5.95 -14.09 10.90
N LYS A 184 -5.65 -15.02 11.82
CA LYS A 184 -6.68 -15.77 12.57
C LYS A 184 -7.65 -14.84 13.29
N SER A 185 -7.15 -13.75 13.88
CA SER A 185 -7.96 -12.75 14.58
C SER A 185 -8.75 -11.83 13.65
N MET A 186 -8.37 -11.78 12.37
CA MET A 186 -9.00 -10.95 11.34
C MET A 186 -10.12 -11.66 10.58
N LEU A 187 -10.25 -12.98 10.72
CA LEU A 187 -11.30 -13.75 10.05
C LEU A 187 -12.70 -13.27 10.48
N ARG A 188 -13.62 -13.22 9.51
CA ARG A 188 -15.02 -12.83 9.68
C ARG A 188 -15.93 -13.96 9.22
N ASN A 189 -17.16 -14.01 9.73
CA ASN A 189 -18.10 -15.10 9.43
C ASN A 189 -18.35 -15.28 7.93
N TRP A 190 -18.50 -14.18 7.18
CA TRP A 190 -18.71 -14.23 5.72
C TRP A 190 -17.51 -14.81 4.95
N MET A 191 -16.31 -14.88 5.55
CA MET A 191 -15.13 -15.44 4.88
C MET A 191 -15.18 -16.96 4.82
N PHE A 192 -15.98 -17.62 5.67
CA PHE A 192 -16.17 -19.07 5.65
C PHE A 192 -17.08 -19.53 4.50
N ASP A 193 -17.76 -18.61 3.82
CA ASP A 193 -18.52 -18.90 2.59
C ASP A 193 -17.61 -19.07 1.36
N TYR A 194 -16.31 -18.76 1.49
CA TYR A 194 -15.30 -18.96 0.45
C TYR A 194 -14.64 -20.34 0.58
N LYS A 195 -14.12 -20.87 -0.54
CA LYS A 195 -13.46 -22.18 -0.59
C LYS A 195 -12.19 -22.26 0.26
N GLY A 196 -11.53 -21.13 0.48
CA GLY A 196 -10.33 -21.08 1.28
C GLY A 196 -9.56 -19.77 1.17
N LEU A 197 -8.42 -19.75 1.85
CA LEU A 197 -7.53 -18.60 1.98
C LEU A 197 -6.15 -18.94 1.42
N ILE A 198 -5.64 -18.10 0.53
CA ILE A 198 -4.25 -18.12 0.07
C ILE A 198 -3.48 -17.05 0.84
N ILE A 199 -2.42 -17.46 1.53
CA ILE A 199 -1.54 -16.55 2.27
C ILE A 199 -0.23 -16.39 1.48
N GLU A 200 0.07 -15.15 1.10
CA GLU A 200 1.34 -14.76 0.47
C GLU A 200 2.15 -13.92 1.47
N GLY A 201 3.40 -14.31 1.70
CA GLY A 201 4.39 -13.55 2.46
C GLY A 201 5.73 -13.60 1.73
N ASP A 202 6.64 -12.66 2.05
CA ASP A 202 7.93 -12.50 1.39
C ASP A 202 9.05 -13.34 2.04
N ASN A 203 8.87 -13.75 3.30
CA ASN A 203 9.84 -14.58 4.02
C ASN A 203 9.66 -16.08 3.75
N ARG A 204 10.46 -16.61 2.82
CA ARG A 204 10.45 -18.02 2.43
C ARG A 204 10.68 -18.98 3.60
N ASN A 205 11.50 -18.62 4.58
CA ASN A 205 11.79 -19.48 5.73
C ASN A 205 10.55 -19.66 6.61
N VAL A 206 9.85 -18.55 6.89
CA VAL A 206 8.60 -18.56 7.65
C VAL A 206 7.52 -19.34 6.91
N ILE A 207 7.34 -19.08 5.61
CA ILE A 207 6.36 -19.82 4.79
C ILE A 207 6.65 -21.33 4.81
N ASN A 208 7.92 -21.73 4.65
CA ASN A 208 8.30 -23.13 4.71
C ASN A 208 8.07 -23.75 6.09
N HIS A 209 8.34 -23.00 7.16
CA HIS A 209 8.10 -23.44 8.53
C HIS A 209 6.61 -23.71 8.78
N ILE A 210 5.74 -22.78 8.38
CA ILE A 210 4.29 -22.93 8.50
C ILE A 210 3.78 -24.08 7.65
N LYS A 211 4.26 -24.24 6.41
CA LYS A 211 3.88 -25.38 5.55
C LYS A 211 4.18 -26.73 6.21
N LYS A 212 5.35 -26.85 6.85
CA LYS A 212 5.73 -28.05 7.61
C LYS A 212 4.84 -28.25 8.84
N ALA A 213 4.55 -27.18 9.59
CA ALA A 213 3.79 -27.25 10.83
C ALA A 213 2.30 -27.55 10.61
N VAL A 214 1.69 -27.02 9.55
CA VAL A 214 0.25 -27.16 9.25
C VAL A 214 -0.03 -28.37 8.34
N GLY A 215 1.01 -29.05 7.85
CA GLY A 215 0.84 -30.22 6.96
C GLY A 215 0.20 -29.87 5.61
N ILE A 216 0.36 -28.63 5.13
CA ILE A 216 -0.23 -28.20 3.86
C ILE A 216 0.73 -28.54 2.72
N ILE A 217 0.40 -29.60 1.99
CA ILE A 217 1.02 -29.97 0.71
C ILE A 217 0.41 -29.05 -0.36
N THR A 218 1.24 -28.29 -1.07
CA THR A 218 0.83 -27.60 -2.30
C THR A 218 1.67 -28.11 -3.46
N SER A 219 1.01 -28.69 -4.47
CA SER A 219 1.54 -28.94 -5.82
C SER A 219 1.97 -27.65 -6.51
#